data_AF-A0A975E1U9-F1
#
_entry.id   AF-A0A975E1U9-F1
#
_cell.length_a   1.000
_cell.length_b   1.000
_cell.length_c   1.000
_cell.angle_alpha   90.00
_cell.angle_beta   90.00
_cell.angle_gamma   90.00
#
_symmetry.space_group_name_H-M   'P 1'
#
loop_
_entity.id
_entity.type
_entity.pdbx_description
1 polymer ?
#
loop_
_entity_poly.entity_id
_entity_poly.type
_entity_poly.pdbx_seq_one_letter_code
_entity_poly.pdbx_strand_id
1 'polypeptide(L)'
;MTTIRLHFCNRTLRVLAANRGSNMKQVLSKSGVAVSLLVAALVAGVLWGTSDTERGVERAVRENFVAAGQLSKLQVEGEKLRRYEKEMFIYVADTGKRKGYMKEFDNSYGKMLVLLDSMLLPSGPYFSDEERKQILEWKQAAVFYAGEMTSLAARADASDASTLTSEQRIGLTLQYNEGIKAGKDRFRSLLGGTEKMRLEKEDGAQKIAVEINSTFRTLRIGVLIGGLLLIGLVLSVLRGKKPAGEIKAALNAR
;
A
#
# COMPACT_ATOMS: atom_id res chain seq x y z
N MET A 1 9.31 -57.51 88.62
CA MET A 1 10.34 -57.26 87.59
C MET A 1 9.96 -58.14 86.41
N THR A 2 9.66 -57.68 85.20
CA THR A 2 10.43 -56.75 84.34
C THR A 2 9.52 -56.25 83.21
N THR A 3 9.51 -54.95 82.94
CA THR A 3 8.73 -54.30 81.87
C THR A 3 9.63 -54.16 80.63
N ILE A 4 9.29 -54.82 79.51
CA ILE A 4 10.01 -54.67 78.23
C ILE A 4 9.26 -53.64 77.37
N ARG A 5 9.87 -52.47 77.15
CA ARG A 5 9.37 -51.39 76.27
C ARG A 5 9.96 -51.56 74.86
N LEU A 6 9.08 -51.69 73.87
CA LEU A 6 9.38 -51.65 72.43
C LEU A 6 9.70 -50.21 71.98
N HIS A 7 10.95 -49.96 71.58
CA HIS A 7 11.44 -48.68 71.07
C HIS A 7 12.04 -48.86 69.66
N PHE A 8 11.24 -49.27 68.67
CA PHE A 8 11.77 -49.50 67.32
C PHE A 8 10.75 -49.22 66.21
N CYS A 9 10.16 -48.02 66.14
CA CYS A 9 9.41 -47.62 64.94
C CYS A 9 9.18 -46.10 64.83
N ASN A 10 10.24 -45.28 64.66
CA ASN A 10 10.01 -43.86 64.33
C ASN A 10 11.14 -43.13 63.59
N ARG A 11 12.27 -43.79 63.24
CA ARG A 11 13.43 -43.08 62.68
C ARG A 11 13.51 -43.06 61.15
N THR A 12 12.85 -43.99 60.46
CA THR A 12 12.91 -44.12 58.99
C THR A 12 11.92 -43.23 58.24
N LEU A 13 10.81 -42.80 58.86
CA LEU A 13 9.83 -41.93 58.20
C LEU A 13 10.25 -40.45 58.11
N ARG A 14 11.22 -39.99 58.93
CA ARG A 14 11.67 -38.58 58.89
C ARG A 14 12.66 -38.27 57.76
N VAL A 15 13.43 -39.24 57.29
CA VAL A 15 14.46 -39.00 56.26
C VAL A 15 13.86 -38.87 54.85
N LEU A 16 12.72 -39.51 54.58
CA LEU A 16 12.05 -39.40 53.27
C LEU A 16 11.23 -38.11 53.10
N ALA A 17 10.84 -37.45 54.20
CA ALA A 17 10.10 -36.18 54.14
C ALA A 17 11.00 -34.96 53.86
N ALA A 18 12.26 -34.99 54.27
CA ALA A 18 13.17 -33.84 54.13
C ALA A 18 13.69 -33.64 52.69
N ASN A 19 13.77 -34.69 51.87
CA ASN A 19 14.38 -34.61 50.54
C ASN A 19 13.40 -34.25 49.40
N ARG A 20 12.08 -34.24 49.64
CA ARG A 20 11.08 -33.83 48.63
C ARG A 20 10.90 -32.32 48.49
N GLY A 21 11.26 -31.53 49.51
CA GLY A 21 11.06 -30.07 49.51
C GLY A 21 12.07 -29.29 48.66
N SER A 22 13.30 -29.81 48.50
CA SER A 22 14.40 -29.15 47.80
C SER A 22 14.22 -29.16 46.27
N ASN A 23 13.95 -30.34 45.71
CA ASN A 23 13.85 -30.53 44.25
C ASN A 23 12.65 -29.78 43.63
N MET A 24 11.56 -29.61 44.37
CA MET A 24 10.34 -28.97 43.83
C MET A 24 10.54 -27.46 43.61
N LYS A 25 11.36 -26.77 44.43
CA LYS A 25 11.68 -25.34 44.24
C LYS A 25 12.59 -25.11 43.02
N GLN A 26 13.51 -26.04 42.76
CA GLN A 26 14.42 -25.97 41.61
C GLN A 26 13.72 -26.24 40.27
N VAL A 27 12.75 -27.16 40.23
CA VAL A 27 11.95 -27.43 39.03
C VAL A 27 11.00 -26.26 38.72
N LEU A 28 10.37 -25.67 39.74
CA LEU A 28 9.52 -24.47 39.57
C LEU A 28 10.31 -23.25 39.05
N SER A 29 11.57 -23.07 39.48
CA SER A 29 12.41 -21.96 39.02
C SER A 29 12.81 -22.07 37.54
N LYS A 30 13.17 -23.27 37.07
CA LYS A 30 13.58 -23.49 35.66
C LYS A 30 12.39 -23.38 34.70
N SER A 31 11.23 -23.88 35.12
CA SER A 31 9.99 -23.83 34.35
C SER A 31 9.51 -22.39 34.12
N GLY A 32 9.61 -21.53 35.15
CA GLY A 32 9.24 -20.12 35.05
C GLY A 32 10.10 -19.35 34.05
N VAL A 33 11.43 -19.54 34.09
CA VAL A 33 12.36 -18.89 33.16
C VAL A 33 12.09 -19.32 31.71
N ALA A 34 11.85 -20.61 31.46
CA ALA A 34 11.54 -21.11 30.13
C ALA A 34 10.25 -20.51 29.56
N VAL A 35 9.19 -20.41 30.38
CA VAL A 35 7.92 -19.77 29.96
C VAL A 35 8.12 -18.28 29.68
N SER A 36 8.85 -17.56 30.52
CA SER A 36 9.14 -16.14 30.30
C SER A 36 9.93 -15.90 29.01
N LEU A 37 10.93 -16.74 28.71
CA LEU A 37 11.68 -16.67 27.45
C LEU A 37 10.80 -16.95 26.23
N LEU A 38 9.90 -17.94 26.33
CA LEU A 38 8.98 -18.28 25.24
C LEU A 38 7.97 -17.15 24.97
N VAL A 39 7.44 -16.52 26.03
CA VAL A 39 6.58 -15.34 25.92
C VAL A 39 7.34 -14.17 25.30
N ALA A 40 8.57 -13.90 25.76
CA ALA A 40 9.41 -12.84 25.18
C ALA A 40 9.69 -13.08 23.69
N ALA A 41 9.96 -14.34 23.30
CA ALA A 41 10.17 -14.71 21.90
C ALA A 41 8.91 -14.54 21.05
N LEU A 42 7.72 -14.90 21.57
CA LEU A 42 6.44 -14.67 20.89
C LEU A 42 6.17 -13.17 20.69
N VAL A 43 6.35 -12.36 21.74
CA VAL A 43 6.18 -10.90 21.65
C VAL A 43 7.17 -10.30 20.65
N ALA A 44 8.44 -10.68 20.70
CA ALA A 44 9.45 -10.23 19.75
C ALA A 44 9.11 -10.64 18.31
N GLY A 45 8.62 -11.86 18.10
CA GLY A 45 8.19 -12.35 16.80
C GLY A 45 7.01 -11.56 16.22
N VAL A 46 6.01 -11.25 17.05
CA VAL A 46 4.87 -10.42 16.61
C VAL A 46 5.32 -8.99 16.31
N LEU A 47 6.15 -8.39 17.17
CA LEU A 47 6.68 -7.04 16.94
C LEU A 47 7.48 -6.97 15.64
N TRP A 48 8.35 -7.96 15.38
CA TRP A 48 9.12 -8.02 14.14
C TRP A 48 8.21 -8.20 12.92
N GLY A 49 7.25 -9.14 12.96
CA GLY A 49 6.29 -9.33 11.87
C GLY A 49 5.45 -8.08 11.57
N THR A 50 5.07 -7.31 12.60
CA THR A 50 4.36 -6.03 12.40
C THR A 50 5.22 -4.99 11.69
N SER A 51 6.52 -4.92 11.98
CA SER A 51 7.43 -3.96 11.33
C SER A 51 7.65 -4.27 9.85
N ASP A 52 7.77 -5.54 9.48
CA ASP A 52 7.92 -5.92 8.07
C ASP A 52 6.64 -5.64 7.28
N THR A 53 5.48 -5.93 7.88
CA THR A 53 4.18 -5.63 7.29
C THR A 53 3.97 -4.12 7.12
N GLU A 54 4.37 -3.31 8.11
CA GLU A 54 4.31 -1.85 8.06
C GLU A 54 5.13 -1.28 6.89
N ARG A 55 6.36 -1.80 6.66
CA ARG A 55 7.18 -1.43 5.50
C ARG A 55 6.56 -1.84 4.17
N GLY A 56 5.96 -3.03 4.11
CA GLY A 56 5.24 -3.49 2.91
C GLY A 56 4.06 -2.58 2.57
N VAL A 57 3.34 -2.13 3.59
CA VAL A 57 2.22 -1.20 3.47
C VAL A 57 2.68 0.18 3.02
N GLU A 58 3.68 0.76 3.67
CA GLU A 58 4.23 2.06 3.28
C GLU A 58 4.71 2.03 1.83
N ARG A 59 5.34 0.93 1.41
CA ARG A 59 5.73 0.71 0.02
C ARG A 59 4.53 0.70 -0.91
N ALA A 60 3.49 -0.08 -0.62
CA ALA A 60 2.28 -0.15 -1.45
C ALA A 60 1.55 1.20 -1.56
N VAL A 61 1.41 1.93 -0.44
CA VAL A 61 0.83 3.29 -0.43
C VAL A 61 1.65 4.22 -1.31
N ARG A 62 2.98 4.19 -1.16
CA ARG A 62 3.90 5.03 -1.95
C ARG A 62 3.82 4.70 -3.44
N GLU A 63 3.78 3.42 -3.79
CA GLU A 63 3.68 2.95 -5.17
C GLU A 63 2.38 3.44 -5.83
N ASN A 64 1.25 3.35 -5.12
CA ASN A 64 -0.03 3.86 -5.60
C ASN A 64 -0.03 5.39 -5.78
N PHE A 65 0.55 6.16 -4.86
CA PHE A 65 0.67 7.62 -5.04
C PHE A 65 1.60 8.00 -6.19
N VAL A 66 2.70 7.25 -6.40
CA VAL A 66 3.58 7.47 -7.56
C VAL A 66 2.82 7.18 -8.86
N ALA A 67 2.07 6.06 -8.92
CA ALA A 67 1.23 5.73 -10.07
C ALA A 67 0.18 6.83 -10.35
N ALA A 68 -0.55 7.26 -9.33
CA ALA A 68 -1.54 8.34 -9.43
C ALA A 68 -0.91 9.66 -9.92
N GLY A 69 0.28 10.00 -9.42
CA GLY A 69 1.02 11.19 -9.87
C GLY A 69 1.46 11.10 -11.34
N GLN A 70 1.83 9.91 -11.82
CA GLN A 70 2.15 9.70 -13.23
C GLN A 70 0.89 9.80 -14.12
N LEU A 71 -0.23 9.21 -13.68
CA LEU A 71 -1.52 9.30 -14.38
C LEU A 71 -2.05 10.75 -14.44
N SER A 72 -1.91 11.51 -13.35
CA SER A 72 -2.25 12.94 -13.34
C SER A 72 -1.42 13.74 -14.35
N LYS A 73 -0.11 13.49 -14.43
CA LYS A 73 0.75 14.13 -15.45
C LYS A 73 0.32 13.75 -16.88
N LEU A 74 -0.04 12.49 -17.10
CA LEU A 74 -0.53 11.99 -18.39
C LEU A 74 -1.82 12.71 -18.80
N GLN A 75 -2.77 12.86 -17.87
CA GLN A 75 -4.02 13.59 -18.08
C GLN A 75 -3.75 15.07 -18.41
N VAL A 76 -2.83 15.73 -17.70
CA VAL A 76 -2.46 17.13 -17.97
C VAL A 76 -1.89 17.30 -19.38
N GLU A 77 -0.96 16.43 -19.81
CA GLU A 77 -0.45 16.48 -21.18
C GLU A 77 -1.55 16.16 -22.19
N GLY A 78 -2.45 15.23 -21.88
CA GLY A 78 -3.58 14.93 -22.75
C GLY A 78 -4.55 16.10 -22.93
N GLU A 79 -4.88 16.84 -21.86
CA GLU A 79 -5.70 18.06 -21.93
C GLU A 79 -5.00 19.20 -22.68
N LYS A 80 -3.67 19.31 -22.57
CA LYS A 80 -2.88 20.24 -23.39
C LYS A 80 -3.01 19.92 -24.88
N LEU A 81 -2.90 18.65 -25.28
CA LEU A 81 -3.10 18.23 -26.67
C LEU A 81 -4.49 18.61 -27.20
N ARG A 82 -5.55 18.42 -26.39
CA ARG A 82 -6.92 18.83 -26.73
C ARG A 82 -7.04 20.34 -26.93
N ARG A 83 -6.37 21.11 -26.07
CA ARG A 83 -6.33 22.57 -26.19
C ARG A 83 -5.63 22.99 -27.48
N TYR A 84 -4.43 22.47 -27.75
CA TYR A 84 -3.66 22.84 -28.95
C TYR A 84 -4.35 22.43 -30.25
N GLU A 85 -5.01 21.27 -30.29
CA GLU A 85 -5.91 20.87 -31.39
C GLU A 85 -6.96 21.96 -31.66
N LYS A 86 -7.68 22.38 -30.62
CA LYS A 86 -8.75 23.39 -30.74
C LYS A 86 -8.20 24.72 -31.25
N GLU A 87 -7.11 25.20 -30.67
CA GLU A 87 -6.49 26.47 -31.10
C GLU A 87 -6.02 26.38 -32.56
N MET A 88 -5.41 25.26 -32.96
CA MET A 88 -5.01 25.06 -34.36
C MET A 88 -6.19 25.17 -35.33
N PHE A 89 -7.37 24.64 -34.97
CA PHE A 89 -8.57 24.74 -35.79
C PHE A 89 -9.22 26.13 -35.78
N ILE A 90 -9.12 26.89 -34.68
CA ILE A 90 -9.58 28.28 -34.62
C ILE A 90 -8.75 29.16 -35.56
N TYR A 91 -7.43 28.95 -35.59
CA TYR A 91 -6.50 29.72 -36.39
C TYR A 91 -6.22 29.08 -37.76
N VAL A 92 -7.19 28.35 -38.34
CA VAL A 92 -6.95 27.55 -39.57
C VAL A 92 -6.37 28.35 -40.75
N ALA A 93 -6.70 29.64 -40.84
CA ALA A 93 -6.22 30.56 -41.86
C ALA A 93 -4.89 31.25 -41.54
N ASP A 94 -4.45 31.24 -40.27
CA ASP A 94 -3.19 31.85 -39.83
C ASP A 94 -2.11 30.76 -39.75
N THR A 95 -1.35 30.64 -40.84
CA THR A 95 -0.27 29.65 -40.97
C THR A 95 0.79 29.78 -39.87
N GLY A 96 1.10 31.00 -39.44
CA GLY A 96 2.10 31.25 -38.39
C GLY A 96 1.64 30.69 -37.05
N LYS A 97 0.42 31.03 -36.64
CA LYS A 97 -0.17 30.50 -35.39
C LYS A 97 -0.38 28.99 -35.44
N ARG A 98 -0.84 28.45 -36.57
CA ARG A 98 -0.99 27.00 -36.73
C ARG A 98 0.29 26.24 -36.54
N LYS A 99 1.38 26.67 -37.19
CA LYS A 99 2.70 26.04 -37.02
C LYS A 99 3.18 26.15 -35.56
N GLY A 100 2.89 27.27 -34.89
CA GLY A 100 3.13 27.44 -33.47
C GLY A 100 2.41 26.39 -32.62
N TYR A 101 1.08 26.26 -32.77
CA TYR A 101 0.28 25.29 -32.01
C TYR A 101 0.61 23.84 -32.37
N MET A 102 0.97 23.53 -33.63
CA MET A 102 1.42 22.20 -34.01
C MET A 102 2.72 21.83 -33.30
N LYS A 103 3.67 22.77 -33.18
CA LYS A 103 4.90 22.55 -32.42
C LYS A 103 4.63 22.33 -30.92
N GLU A 104 3.69 23.07 -30.34
CA GLU A 104 3.27 22.87 -28.94
C GLU A 104 2.58 21.51 -28.74
N PHE A 105 1.74 21.11 -29.70
CA PHE A 105 1.12 19.79 -29.77
C PHE A 105 2.19 18.69 -29.80
N ASP A 106 3.15 18.76 -30.71
CA ASP A 106 4.22 17.76 -30.85
C ASP A 106 5.06 17.63 -29.57
N ASN A 107 5.38 18.75 -28.93
CA ASN A 107 6.11 18.75 -27.66
C ASN A 107 5.32 18.07 -26.53
N SER A 108 4.02 18.38 -26.39
CA SER A 108 3.18 17.75 -25.37
C SER A 108 2.96 16.25 -25.68
N TYR A 109 2.83 15.90 -26.96
CA TYR A 109 2.72 14.53 -27.42
C TYR A 109 3.98 13.72 -27.09
N GLY A 110 5.16 14.27 -27.35
CA GLY A 110 6.43 13.65 -26.98
C GLY A 110 6.53 13.39 -25.47
N LYS A 111 6.14 14.36 -24.63
CA LYS A 111 6.09 14.18 -23.16
C LYS A 111 5.10 13.10 -22.74
N MET A 112 3.92 13.07 -23.36
CA MET A 112 2.91 12.06 -23.13
C MET A 112 3.42 10.64 -23.47
N LEU A 113 4.11 10.48 -24.60
CA LEU A 113 4.72 9.21 -24.98
C LEU A 113 5.80 8.75 -24.00
N VAL A 114 6.69 9.65 -23.56
CA VAL A 114 7.71 9.33 -22.55
C VAL A 114 7.06 8.85 -21.25
N LEU A 115 5.96 9.48 -20.81
CA LEU A 115 5.21 9.04 -19.64
C LEU A 115 4.63 7.64 -19.85
N LEU A 116 3.92 7.41 -20.96
CA LEU A 116 3.34 6.10 -21.29
C LEU A 116 4.42 5.00 -21.35
N ASP A 117 5.56 5.28 -21.96
CA ASP A 117 6.67 4.33 -22.05
C ASP A 117 7.27 4.01 -20.68
N SER A 118 7.41 5.01 -19.81
CA SER A 118 7.87 4.79 -18.44
C SER A 118 6.90 3.91 -17.63
N MET A 119 5.60 4.05 -17.86
CA MET A 119 4.56 3.23 -17.22
C MET A 119 4.50 1.80 -17.79
N LEU A 120 5.04 1.57 -18.99
CA LEU A 120 5.10 0.26 -19.64
C LEU A 120 6.36 -0.55 -19.29
N LEU A 121 7.34 0.04 -18.61
CA LEU A 121 8.58 -0.66 -18.21
C LEU A 121 8.30 -1.79 -17.20
N PRO A 122 8.60 -3.07 -17.52
CA PRO A 122 8.32 -4.21 -16.65
C PRO A 122 9.00 -4.12 -15.27
N SER A 123 10.10 -3.37 -15.17
CA SER A 123 10.84 -3.17 -13.93
C SER A 123 10.16 -2.25 -12.92
N GLY A 124 9.11 -1.51 -13.31
CA GLY A 124 8.37 -0.62 -12.41
C GLY A 124 7.38 -1.38 -11.51
N PRO A 125 7.33 -1.15 -10.19
CA PRO A 125 6.35 -1.80 -9.33
C PRO A 125 4.97 -1.12 -9.33
N TYR A 126 4.81 -0.01 -10.07
CA TYR A 126 3.66 0.89 -9.93
C TYR A 126 2.38 0.42 -10.62
N PHE A 127 2.53 -0.39 -11.68
CA PHE A 127 1.41 -0.87 -12.50
C PHE A 127 1.44 -2.38 -12.64
N SER A 128 0.27 -3.01 -12.50
CA SER A 128 0.07 -4.44 -12.77
C SER A 128 0.14 -4.74 -14.27
N ASP A 129 0.22 -6.02 -14.62
CA ASP A 129 0.25 -6.46 -16.02
C ASP A 129 -1.05 -6.12 -16.75
N GLU A 130 -2.19 -6.19 -16.07
CA GLU A 130 -3.50 -5.78 -16.60
C GLU A 130 -3.55 -4.28 -16.87
N GLU A 131 -3.08 -3.47 -15.91
CA GLU A 131 -3.01 -2.01 -16.07
C GLU A 131 -2.08 -1.65 -17.23
N ARG A 132 -0.96 -2.35 -17.38
CA ARG A 132 -0.02 -2.14 -18.50
C ARG A 132 -0.63 -2.47 -19.86
N LYS A 133 -1.49 -3.48 -19.96
CA LYS A 133 -2.25 -3.75 -21.20
C LYS A 133 -3.13 -2.55 -21.57
N GLN A 134 -3.83 -1.99 -20.58
CA GLN A 134 -4.66 -0.81 -20.79
C GLN A 134 -3.83 0.43 -21.18
N ILE A 135 -2.68 0.64 -20.53
CA ILE A 135 -1.75 1.73 -20.86
C ILE A 135 -1.18 1.56 -22.28
N LEU A 136 -0.97 0.34 -22.74
CA LEU A 136 -0.56 0.07 -24.12
C LEU A 136 -1.66 0.46 -25.12
N GLU A 137 -2.92 0.14 -24.82
CA GLU A 137 -4.07 0.58 -25.63
C GLU A 137 -4.16 2.12 -25.66
N TRP A 138 -3.93 2.79 -24.53
CA TRP A 138 -3.84 4.26 -24.49
C TRP A 138 -2.71 4.78 -25.36
N LYS A 139 -1.53 4.17 -25.32
CA LYS A 139 -0.41 4.55 -26.20
C LYS A 139 -0.80 4.43 -27.67
N GLN A 140 -1.47 3.35 -28.06
CA GLN A 140 -1.96 3.17 -29.43
C GLN A 140 -3.01 4.24 -29.81
N ALA A 141 -3.93 4.57 -28.91
CA ALA A 141 -4.92 5.62 -29.11
C ALA A 141 -4.26 7.00 -29.28
N ALA A 142 -3.26 7.32 -28.47
CA ALA A 142 -2.46 8.54 -28.57
C ALA A 142 -1.71 8.64 -29.90
N VAL A 143 -1.07 7.56 -30.35
CA VAL A 143 -0.38 7.50 -31.66
C VAL A 143 -1.36 7.71 -32.80
N PHE A 144 -2.51 7.04 -32.76
CA PHE A 144 -3.55 7.19 -33.78
C PHE A 144 -4.06 8.64 -33.85
N TYR A 145 -4.37 9.24 -32.71
CA TYR A 145 -4.84 10.62 -32.61
C TYR A 145 -3.81 11.63 -33.13
N ALA A 146 -2.54 11.49 -32.76
CA ALA A 146 -1.46 12.35 -33.27
C ALA A 146 -1.25 12.20 -34.78
N GLY A 147 -1.40 10.98 -35.31
CA GLY A 147 -1.36 10.72 -36.75
C GLY A 147 -2.47 11.44 -37.52
N GLU A 148 -3.72 11.36 -37.03
CA GLU A 148 -4.83 12.10 -37.63
C GLU A 148 -4.63 13.62 -37.55
N MET A 149 -4.13 14.11 -36.42
CA MET A 149 -3.82 15.52 -36.23
C MET A 149 -2.77 16.02 -37.23
N THR A 150 -1.68 15.27 -37.41
CA THR A 150 -0.60 15.59 -38.35
C THR A 150 -1.12 15.58 -39.79
N SER A 151 -1.96 14.60 -40.15
CA SER A 151 -2.61 14.53 -41.47
C SER A 151 -3.51 15.74 -41.74
N LEU A 152 -4.25 16.21 -40.73
CA LEU A 152 -5.07 17.42 -40.85
C LEU A 152 -4.23 18.69 -40.96
N ALA A 153 -3.17 18.82 -40.16
CA ALA A 153 -2.26 19.96 -40.23
C ALA A 153 -1.64 20.09 -41.62
N ALA A 154 -1.19 18.97 -42.21
CA ALA A 154 -0.65 18.95 -43.57
C ALA A 154 -1.69 19.35 -44.63
N ARG A 155 -2.94 18.88 -44.51
CA ARG A 155 -4.04 19.30 -45.39
C ARG A 155 -4.34 20.80 -45.26
N ALA A 156 -4.28 21.34 -44.05
CA ALA A 156 -4.47 22.75 -43.77
C ALA A 156 -3.33 23.62 -44.32
N ASP A 157 -2.09 23.10 -44.36
CA ASP A 157 -0.93 23.79 -44.96
C ASP A 157 -1.01 23.80 -46.49
N ALA A 158 -1.60 22.77 -47.09
CA ALA A 158 -1.79 22.70 -48.53
C ALA A 158 -2.93 23.60 -49.04
N SER A 159 -3.91 23.92 -48.19
CA SER A 159 -4.97 24.87 -48.52
C SER A 159 -4.49 26.31 -48.36
N ASP A 160 -4.69 27.16 -49.37
CA ASP A 160 -4.54 28.61 -49.23
C ASP A 160 -5.72 29.18 -48.42
N ALA A 161 -5.72 28.89 -47.12
CA ALA A 161 -6.77 29.29 -46.22
C ALA A 161 -6.80 30.82 -45.97
N SER A 162 -5.77 31.54 -46.44
CA SER A 162 -5.62 32.99 -46.27
C SER A 162 -6.63 33.78 -47.11
N THR A 163 -7.10 33.21 -48.23
CA THR A 163 -8.06 33.85 -49.14
C THR A 163 -9.51 33.49 -48.84
N LEU A 164 -9.77 32.67 -47.82
CA LEU A 164 -11.12 32.19 -47.49
C LEU A 164 -11.95 33.26 -46.76
N THR A 165 -13.22 33.35 -47.12
CA THR A 165 -14.22 34.14 -46.38
C THR A 165 -14.44 33.57 -44.98
N SER A 166 -15.03 34.35 -44.06
CA SER A 166 -15.36 33.86 -42.71
C SER A 166 -16.27 32.63 -42.72
N GLU A 167 -17.23 32.55 -43.64
CA GLU A 167 -18.13 31.39 -43.81
C GLU A 167 -17.38 30.15 -44.27
N GLN A 168 -16.48 30.30 -45.25
CA GLN A 168 -15.63 29.20 -45.73
C GLN A 168 -14.69 28.69 -44.64
N ARG A 169 -14.15 29.58 -43.81
CA ARG A 169 -13.31 29.21 -42.66
C ARG A 169 -14.09 28.36 -41.65
N ILE A 170 -15.33 28.75 -41.33
CA ILE A 170 -16.20 27.97 -40.44
C ILE A 170 -16.46 26.58 -41.04
N GLY A 171 -16.79 26.51 -42.33
CA GLY A 171 -16.99 25.23 -43.03
C GLY A 171 -15.76 24.32 -42.97
N LEU A 172 -14.56 24.89 -43.17
CA LEU A 172 -13.30 24.15 -43.10
C LEU A 172 -13.01 23.63 -41.67
N THR A 173 -13.24 24.46 -40.65
CA THR A 173 -13.11 24.04 -39.25
C THR A 173 -14.05 22.88 -38.91
N LEU A 174 -15.30 22.92 -39.37
CA LEU A 174 -16.25 21.82 -39.19
C LEU A 174 -15.79 20.53 -39.89
N GLN A 175 -15.32 20.64 -41.14
CA GLN A 175 -14.79 19.52 -41.89
C GLN A 175 -13.58 18.87 -41.21
N TYR A 176 -12.65 19.68 -40.69
CA TYR A 176 -11.49 19.16 -39.97
C TYR A 176 -11.87 18.54 -38.63
N ASN A 177 -12.81 19.14 -37.90
CA ASN A 177 -13.29 18.59 -36.65
C ASN A 177 -13.99 17.23 -36.84
N GLU A 178 -14.78 17.06 -37.90
CA GLU A 178 -15.33 15.74 -38.27
C GLU A 178 -14.22 14.77 -38.71
N GLY A 179 -13.21 15.26 -39.43
CA GLY A 179 -12.11 14.46 -39.95
C GLY A 179 -11.21 13.80 -38.90
N ILE A 180 -11.21 14.29 -37.65
CA ILE A 180 -10.46 13.68 -36.52
C ILE A 180 -11.39 13.03 -35.48
N LYS A 181 -12.68 12.90 -35.77
CA LYS A 181 -13.66 12.40 -34.80
C LYS A 181 -13.29 11.03 -34.24
N ALA A 182 -12.85 10.12 -35.10
CA ALA A 182 -12.42 8.78 -34.69
C ALA A 182 -11.22 8.82 -33.71
N GLY A 183 -10.21 9.64 -34.00
CA GLY A 183 -9.08 9.85 -33.11
C GLY A 183 -9.48 10.50 -31.80
N LYS A 184 -10.39 11.49 -31.83
CA LYS A 184 -10.93 12.12 -30.61
C LYS A 184 -11.66 11.14 -29.73
N ASP A 185 -12.46 10.24 -30.30
CA ASP A 185 -13.22 9.26 -29.53
C ASP A 185 -12.29 8.24 -28.85
N ARG A 186 -11.26 7.76 -29.56
CA ARG A 186 -10.23 6.89 -28.96
C ARG A 186 -9.42 7.63 -27.89
N PHE A 187 -9.07 8.88 -28.14
CA PHE A 187 -8.32 9.69 -27.19
C PHE A 187 -9.13 10.06 -25.94
N ARG A 188 -10.46 10.23 -26.05
CA ARG A 188 -11.36 10.40 -24.89
C ARG A 188 -11.34 9.17 -23.99
N SER A 189 -11.27 7.96 -24.56
CA SER A 189 -11.15 6.73 -23.77
C SER A 189 -9.84 6.72 -22.97
N LEU A 190 -8.73 7.21 -23.53
CA LEU A 190 -7.48 7.42 -22.79
C LEU A 190 -7.68 8.40 -21.63
N LEU A 191 -8.25 9.58 -21.86
CA LEU A 191 -8.42 10.59 -20.80
C LEU A 191 -9.33 10.09 -19.68
N GLY A 192 -10.47 9.50 -20.03
CA GLY A 192 -11.40 8.92 -19.07
C GLY A 192 -10.81 7.72 -18.32
N GLY A 193 -10.07 6.86 -19.01
CA GLY A 193 -9.38 5.72 -18.41
C GLY A 193 -8.27 6.13 -17.45
N THR A 194 -7.49 7.16 -17.82
CA THR A 194 -6.40 7.71 -17.00
C THR A 194 -6.95 8.28 -15.69
N GLU A 195 -8.03 9.07 -15.76
CA GLU A 195 -8.68 9.62 -14.58
C GLU A 195 -9.26 8.53 -13.68
N LYS A 196 -9.96 7.55 -14.26
CA LYS A 196 -10.52 6.43 -13.51
C LYS A 196 -9.44 5.65 -12.76
N MET A 197 -8.37 5.26 -13.44
CA MET A 197 -7.26 4.52 -12.83
C MET A 197 -6.54 5.38 -11.77
N ARG A 198 -6.41 6.69 -11.98
CA ARG A 198 -5.84 7.62 -10.99
C ARG A 198 -6.64 7.59 -9.70
N LEU A 199 -7.96 7.72 -9.80
CA LEU A 199 -8.87 7.67 -8.65
C LEU A 199 -8.83 6.31 -7.95
N GLU A 200 -8.75 5.21 -8.69
CA GLU A 200 -8.61 3.86 -8.12
C GLU A 200 -7.30 3.70 -7.34
N LYS A 201 -6.17 4.24 -7.86
CA LYS A 201 -4.89 4.25 -7.14
C LYS A 201 -4.93 5.11 -5.88
N GLU A 202 -5.54 6.29 -5.95
CA GLU A 202 -5.69 7.19 -4.79
C GLU A 202 -6.58 6.58 -3.70
N ASP A 203 -7.73 6.03 -4.09
CA ASP A 203 -8.64 5.32 -3.17
C ASP A 203 -7.96 4.09 -2.57
N GLY A 204 -7.23 3.31 -3.38
CA GLY A 204 -6.42 2.20 -2.90
C GLY A 204 -5.37 2.62 -1.87
N ALA A 205 -4.61 3.69 -2.15
CA ALA A 205 -3.64 4.24 -1.20
C ALA A 205 -4.28 4.71 0.10
N GLN A 206 -5.44 5.38 0.03
CA GLN A 206 -6.15 5.88 1.18
C GLN A 206 -6.75 4.76 2.03
N LYS A 207 -7.38 3.76 1.42
CA LYS A 207 -7.92 2.58 2.11
C LYS A 207 -6.82 1.83 2.86
N ILE A 208 -5.70 1.57 2.18
CA ILE A 208 -4.52 0.93 2.78
C ILE A 208 -4.04 1.76 3.98
N ALA A 209 -3.89 3.07 3.85
CA ALA A 209 -3.43 3.93 4.94
C ALA A 209 -4.39 3.93 6.16
N VAL A 210 -5.70 3.94 5.95
CA VAL A 210 -6.70 4.00 7.02
C VAL A 210 -6.90 2.65 7.71
N GLU A 211 -7.13 1.58 6.93
CA GLU A 211 -7.43 0.26 7.47
C GLU A 211 -6.25 -0.30 8.26
N ILE A 212 -5.03 -0.08 7.78
CA ILE A 212 -3.84 -0.66 8.38
C ILE A 212 -3.43 0.07 9.66
N ASN A 213 -3.59 1.39 9.73
CA ASN A 213 -3.36 2.10 10.99
C ASN A 213 -4.30 1.57 12.10
N SER A 214 -5.57 1.32 11.77
CA SER A 214 -6.53 0.76 12.72
C SER A 214 -6.19 -0.68 13.13
N THR A 215 -5.76 -1.50 12.16
CA THR A 215 -5.42 -2.91 12.36
C THR A 215 -4.15 -3.05 13.19
N PHE A 216 -3.08 -2.34 12.85
CA PHE A 216 -1.83 -2.37 13.63
C PHE A 216 -2.00 -1.80 15.03
N ARG A 217 -2.79 -0.72 15.20
CA ARG A 217 -3.08 -0.20 16.54
C ARG A 217 -3.76 -1.26 17.39
N THR A 218 -4.77 -1.94 16.84
CA THR A 218 -5.51 -2.99 17.54
C THR A 218 -4.61 -4.18 17.86
N LEU A 219 -3.76 -4.59 16.91
CA LEU A 219 -2.83 -5.71 17.07
C LEU A 219 -1.75 -5.39 18.12
N ARG A 220 -1.15 -4.18 18.08
CA ARG A 220 -0.20 -3.71 19.10
C ARG A 220 -0.83 -3.67 20.49
N ILE A 221 -2.04 -3.11 20.63
CA ILE A 221 -2.77 -3.08 21.92
C ILE A 221 -3.06 -4.51 22.40
N GLY A 222 -3.55 -5.39 21.52
CA GLY A 222 -3.85 -6.78 21.84
C GLY A 222 -2.61 -7.55 22.31
N VAL A 223 -1.46 -7.36 21.65
CA VAL A 223 -0.18 -7.97 22.03
C VAL A 223 0.32 -7.44 23.37
N LEU A 224 0.21 -6.12 23.61
CA LEU A 224 0.60 -5.52 24.88
C LEU A 224 -0.26 -6.02 26.04
N ILE A 225 -1.59 -6.03 25.88
CA ILE A 225 -2.51 -6.55 26.89
C ILE A 225 -2.28 -8.04 27.14
N GLY A 226 -2.16 -8.84 26.07
CA GLY A 226 -1.88 -10.27 26.17
C GLY A 226 -0.55 -10.56 26.87
N GLY A 227 0.49 -9.79 26.53
CA GLY A 227 1.80 -9.86 27.18
C GLY A 227 1.74 -9.51 28.67
N LEU A 228 1.05 -8.43 29.03
CA LEU A 228 0.85 -8.03 30.44
C LEU A 228 0.06 -9.08 31.23
N LEU A 229 -0.98 -9.67 30.65
CA LEU A 229 -1.76 -10.75 31.28
C LEU A 229 -0.89 -12.00 31.51
N LEU A 230 -0.07 -12.39 30.53
CA LEU A 230 0.87 -13.50 30.65
C LEU A 230 1.91 -13.26 31.75
N ILE A 231 2.49 -12.05 31.81
CA ILE A 231 3.42 -11.67 32.88
C ILE A 231 2.72 -11.73 34.25
N GLY A 232 1.51 -11.20 34.36
CA GLY A 232 0.71 -11.25 35.58
C GLY A 232 0.43 -12.68 36.05
N LEU A 233 0.10 -13.59 35.12
CA LEU A 233 -0.10 -15.01 35.40
C LEU A 233 1.18 -15.67 35.92
N VAL A 234 2.31 -15.45 35.23
CA VAL A 234 3.62 -16.00 35.64
C VAL A 234 4.00 -15.49 37.04
N LEU A 235 3.86 -14.19 37.30
CA LEU A 235 4.14 -13.62 38.62
C LEU A 235 3.22 -14.18 39.70
N SER A 236 1.93 -14.39 39.41
CA SER A 236 0.97 -15.00 40.35
C SER A 236 1.34 -16.45 40.70
N VAL A 237 1.74 -17.24 39.70
CA VAL A 237 2.23 -18.62 39.91
C VAL A 237 3.53 -18.62 40.73
N LEU A 238 4.46 -17.69 40.47
CA LEU A 238 5.69 -17.56 41.25
C LEU A 238 5.43 -17.10 42.70
N ARG A 239 4.40 -16.29 42.94
CA ARG A 239 3.98 -15.86 44.29
C ARG A 239 3.24 -16.95 45.06
N GLY A 240 2.57 -17.85 44.34
CA GLY A 240 1.74 -18.94 44.84
C GLY A 240 2.52 -20.12 45.44
N LYS A 241 3.19 -19.90 46.57
CA LYS A 241 3.41 -20.88 47.65
C LYS A 241 4.04 -20.17 48.86
N LYS A 242 3.29 -19.32 49.55
CA LYS A 242 3.51 -19.17 50.99
C LYS A 242 3.01 -20.47 51.64
N PRO A 243 3.84 -21.23 52.36
CA PRO A 243 3.39 -22.47 52.99
C PRO A 243 2.28 -22.12 53.99
N ALA A 244 1.08 -22.62 53.73
CA ALA A 244 -0.07 -22.51 54.64
C ALA A 244 0.20 -23.11 56.05
N GLY A 245 1.37 -23.73 56.26
CA GLY A 245 1.83 -24.25 57.54
C GLY A 245 2.22 -23.19 58.58
N GLU A 246 2.59 -21.97 58.20
CA GLU A 246 2.97 -20.94 59.19
C GLU A 246 1.77 -20.27 59.87
N ILE A 247 0.60 -20.25 59.22
CA ILE A 247 -0.60 -19.62 59.79
C ILE A 247 -1.20 -20.49 60.91
N LYS A 248 -1.09 -21.83 60.82
CA LYS A 248 -1.53 -22.72 61.91
C LYS A 248 -0.64 -22.66 63.16
N ALA A 249 0.66 -22.35 63.00
CA ALA A 249 1.57 -22.16 64.14
C ALA A 249 1.30 -20.84 64.89
N ALA A 250 0.90 -19.78 64.18
CA ALA A 250 0.54 -18.51 64.79
C ALA A 250 -0.85 -18.51 65.43
N LEU A 251 -1.81 -19.30 64.93
CA LEU A 251 -3.15 -19.40 65.52
C LEU A 251 -3.23 -20.32 66.74
N ASN A 252 -2.36 -21.32 66.85
CA ASN A 252 -2.30 -22.21 68.04
C ASN A 252 -1.41 -21.66 69.17
N ALA A 253 -0.81 -20.48 68.99
CA ALA A 253 -0.02 -19.78 70.00
C ALA A 253 -0.79 -18.66 70.72
N ARG A 254 -2.11 -18.57 70.50
CA ARG A 254 -3.07 -17.79 71.30
C ARG A 254 -4.05 -18.73 71.95
#